data_AF-B3T6C6-F1
#
_entry.id   AF-B3T6C6-F1
#
_cell.length_a   1.000
_cell.length_b   1.000
_cell.length_c   1.000
_cell.angle_alpha   90.00
_cell.angle_beta   90.00
_cell.angle_gamma   90.00
#
_symmetry.space_group_name_H-M   'P 1'
#
loop_
_entity.id
_entity.type
_entity.pdbx_description
1 polymer ?
#
loop_
_entity_poly.entity_id
_entity_poly.type
_entity_poly.pdbx_seq_one_letter_code
_entity_poly.pdbx_strand_id
1 'polypeptide(L)'
;MTRSTDPRLADESKPEEIRRRARELAEDLPQLAKIALEAMIRDHNPDYKGTANKAGRAGMQSGNVSELTAIAKVKPGGADRLRRIFDLTNGNMDGAQRVSTLHDMRFVFFDDDTRILFATTYDGDWDTYINDFATKIPGLMDLLFANVEGWPGIDSPKVKDFIADHQIDASGWFVANPQVTVVDTRRYQRMEHALEDFLEKSRANADTDPATRKALDELSTAIAQPEGVDY
;
A
#
# COMPACT_ATOMS: atom_id res chain seq x y z
N MET A 1 2.67 -0.31 -21.62
CA MET A 1 3.95 0.39 -21.94
C MET A 1 4.36 0.04 -23.36
N THR A 2 4.22 0.95 -24.31
CA THR A 2 4.78 0.81 -25.66
C THR A 2 6.27 1.19 -25.60
N ARG A 3 7.17 0.24 -25.88
CA ARG A 3 8.57 0.57 -26.18
C ARG A 3 8.57 1.44 -27.45
N SER A 4 9.26 2.57 -27.40
CA SER A 4 9.49 3.37 -28.60
C SER A 4 10.23 2.51 -29.63
N THR A 5 9.68 2.40 -30.85
CA THR A 5 10.30 1.69 -31.98
C THR A 5 11.33 2.55 -32.71
N ASP A 6 11.79 3.65 -32.11
CA ASP A 6 12.83 4.50 -32.70
C ASP A 6 14.22 3.87 -32.51
N PRO A 7 14.88 3.43 -33.59
CA PRO A 7 16.19 2.79 -33.52
C PRO A 7 17.29 3.70 -32.96
N ARG A 8 17.06 5.02 -32.85
CA ARG A 8 18.02 5.98 -32.26
C ARG A 8 18.05 5.97 -30.73
N LEU A 9 17.06 5.36 -30.08
CA LEU A 9 16.94 5.30 -28.62
C LEU A 9 17.32 3.93 -28.05
N ALA A 10 17.90 3.04 -28.88
CA ALA A 10 18.21 1.66 -28.51
C ALA A 10 19.23 1.54 -27.36
N ASP A 11 20.12 2.53 -27.22
CA ASP A 11 21.20 2.56 -26.22
C ASP A 11 20.95 3.61 -25.11
N GLU A 12 19.74 4.20 -25.03
CA GLU A 12 19.39 5.23 -24.03
C GLU A 12 19.34 4.63 -22.61
N SER A 13 20.03 5.24 -21.65
CA SER A 13 19.95 4.83 -20.25
C SER A 13 18.64 5.30 -19.60
N LYS A 14 18.17 4.61 -18.53
CA LYS A 14 16.93 5.01 -17.83
C LYS A 14 16.90 6.49 -17.39
N PRO A 15 17.98 7.08 -16.84
CA PRO A 15 18.00 8.50 -16.52
C PRO A 15 17.88 9.42 -17.75
N GLU A 16 18.44 9.02 -18.89
CA GLU A 16 18.35 9.78 -20.14
C GLU A 16 16.93 9.72 -20.73
N GLU A 17 16.29 8.55 -20.69
CA GLU A 17 14.90 8.36 -21.10
C GLU A 17 13.95 9.23 -20.29
N ILE A 18 14.13 9.27 -18.96
CA ILE A 18 13.33 10.12 -18.06
C ILE A 18 13.52 11.60 -18.42
N ARG A 19 14.76 12.06 -18.61
CA ARG A 19 15.06 13.45 -18.99
C ARG A 19 14.50 13.82 -20.35
N ARG A 20 14.52 12.91 -21.33
CA ARG A 20 13.92 13.15 -22.66
C ARG A 20 12.41 13.26 -22.57
N ARG A 21 11.73 12.31 -21.92
CA ARG A 21 10.26 12.36 -21.74
C ARG A 21 9.82 13.59 -20.94
N ALA A 22 10.60 13.99 -19.93
CA ALA A 22 10.36 15.22 -19.19
C ALA A 22 10.47 16.47 -20.09
N ARG A 23 11.44 16.51 -21.02
CA ARG A 23 11.54 17.58 -22.02
C ARG A 23 10.38 17.58 -23.00
N GLU A 24 9.99 16.43 -23.53
CA GLU A 24 8.84 16.27 -24.44
C GLU A 24 7.54 16.74 -23.77
N LEU A 25 7.32 16.39 -22.51
CA LEU A 25 6.19 16.91 -21.71
C LEU A 25 6.28 18.42 -21.46
N ALA A 26 7.49 18.95 -21.28
CA ALA A 26 7.72 20.36 -20.97
C ALA A 26 7.63 21.31 -22.17
N GLU A 27 7.72 20.82 -23.41
CA GLU A 27 7.67 21.65 -24.63
C GLU A 27 6.34 22.39 -24.79
N ASP A 28 5.24 21.83 -24.27
CA ASP A 28 3.88 22.40 -24.34
C ASP A 28 3.36 22.95 -22.98
N LEU A 29 4.18 22.93 -21.92
CA LEU A 29 3.75 23.32 -20.57
C LEU A 29 4.13 24.77 -20.23
N PRO A 30 3.24 25.55 -19.57
CA PRO A 30 3.62 26.84 -19.00
C PRO A 30 4.85 26.72 -18.09
N GLN A 31 5.68 27.76 -18.01
CA GLN A 31 6.93 27.76 -17.23
C GLN A 31 6.75 27.27 -15.77
N LEU A 32 5.61 27.58 -15.14
CA LEU A 32 5.27 27.11 -13.80
C LEU A 32 5.12 25.57 -13.73
N ALA A 33 4.51 24.96 -14.74
CA ALA A 33 4.36 23.51 -14.83
C ALA A 33 5.70 22.83 -15.15
N LYS A 34 6.60 23.50 -15.87
CA LYS A 34 7.99 23.03 -16.05
C LYS A 34 8.77 23.04 -14.73
N ILE A 35 8.68 24.12 -13.95
CA ILE A 35 9.30 24.20 -12.62
C ILE A 35 8.74 23.12 -11.69
N ALA A 36 7.42 22.89 -11.72
CA ALA A 36 6.79 21.82 -10.94
C ALA A 36 7.27 20.43 -11.37
N LEU A 37 7.39 20.18 -12.68
CA LEU A 37 7.90 18.91 -13.21
C LEU A 37 9.38 18.69 -12.85
N GLU A 38 10.21 19.73 -12.93
CA GLU A 38 11.61 19.68 -12.51
C GLU A 38 11.74 19.46 -10.99
N ALA A 39 10.83 20.04 -10.19
CA ALA A 39 10.77 19.80 -8.76
C ALA A 39 10.42 18.34 -8.42
N MET A 40 9.54 17.69 -9.19
CA MET A 40 9.22 16.27 -9.05
C MET A 40 10.38 15.33 -9.36
N ILE A 41 11.45 15.82 -10.00
CA ILE A 41 12.62 15.03 -10.43
C ILE A 41 13.82 15.23 -9.48
N ARG A 42 13.71 16.09 -8.45
CA ARG A 42 14.79 16.32 -7.49
C ARG A 42 15.09 15.08 -6.63
N ASP A 43 16.32 15.02 -6.11
CA ASP A 43 16.73 14.00 -5.16
C ASP A 43 15.90 14.13 -3.88
N HIS A 44 15.16 13.08 -3.57
CA HIS A 44 14.38 12.95 -2.34
C HIS A 44 15.12 12.08 -1.33
N ASN A 45 14.73 12.18 -0.06
CA ASN A 45 15.26 11.31 1.00
C ASN A 45 15.14 9.83 0.57
N PRO A 46 16.26 9.07 0.55
CA PRO A 46 16.26 7.68 0.09
C PRO A 46 15.34 6.78 0.91
N ASP A 47 15.07 7.11 2.18
CA ASP A 47 14.21 6.31 3.06
C ASP A 47 12.72 6.35 2.64
N TYR A 48 12.31 7.40 1.91
CA TYR A 48 10.95 7.54 1.37
C TYR A 48 10.86 7.18 -0.12
N LYS A 49 11.94 6.65 -0.69
CA LYS A 49 12.00 6.36 -2.11
C LYS A 49 11.05 5.21 -2.45
N GLY A 50 9.98 5.56 -3.16
CA GLY A 50 9.05 4.61 -3.77
C GLY A 50 9.58 4.02 -5.08
N THR A 51 8.88 3.00 -5.56
CA THR A 51 9.07 2.44 -6.90
C THR A 51 7.73 2.41 -7.64
N ALA A 52 7.76 2.10 -8.94
CA ALA A 52 6.57 1.89 -9.76
C ALA A 52 6.73 0.59 -10.55
N ASN A 53 7.08 -0.47 -9.83
CA ASN A 53 7.26 -1.81 -10.42
C ASN A 53 5.93 -2.54 -10.50
N LYS A 54 5.88 -3.66 -11.22
CA LYS A 54 4.74 -4.58 -11.14
C LYS A 54 4.80 -5.37 -9.83
N ALA A 55 3.67 -5.54 -9.16
CA ALA A 55 3.54 -6.38 -7.96
C ALA A 55 3.48 -7.88 -8.30
N GLY A 56 4.12 -8.32 -9.39
CA GLY A 56 3.91 -9.64 -9.98
C GLY A 56 2.83 -9.62 -11.06
N ARG A 57 1.82 -10.48 -10.94
CA ARG A 57 0.80 -10.71 -11.99
C ARG A 57 -0.03 -9.47 -12.30
N ALA A 58 -0.55 -8.80 -11.28
CA ALA A 58 -1.38 -7.62 -11.40
C ALA A 58 -1.04 -6.63 -10.27
N GLY A 59 -1.37 -5.36 -10.48
CA GLY A 59 -1.09 -4.27 -9.55
C GLY A 59 0.31 -3.67 -9.72
N MET A 60 0.48 -2.51 -9.07
CA MET A 60 1.74 -1.80 -8.95
C MET A 60 2.34 -1.99 -7.55
N GLN A 61 3.66 -1.87 -7.46
CA GLN A 61 4.43 -1.96 -6.23
C GLN A 61 5.35 -0.75 -6.09
N SER A 62 5.33 -0.16 -4.88
CA SER A 62 6.20 0.91 -4.43
C SER A 62 6.94 0.47 -3.17
N GLY A 63 8.25 0.24 -3.30
CA GLY A 63 9.06 -0.40 -2.26
C GLY A 63 8.53 -1.81 -1.95
N ASN A 64 8.13 -2.02 -0.70
CA ASN A 64 7.56 -3.27 -0.19
C ASN A 64 6.03 -3.31 -0.26
N VAL A 65 5.36 -2.20 -0.59
CA VAL A 65 3.91 -2.09 -0.59
C VAL A 65 3.38 -2.19 -2.02
N SER A 66 2.33 -2.98 -2.20
CA SER A 66 1.64 -3.23 -3.46
C SER A 66 0.17 -2.84 -3.38
N GLU A 67 -0.44 -2.56 -4.52
CA GLU A 67 -1.87 -2.24 -4.63
C GLU A 67 -2.64 -3.32 -5.40
N LEU A 68 -3.90 -3.47 -5.03
CA LEU A 68 -4.90 -4.21 -5.80
C LEU A 68 -6.17 -3.39 -5.84
N THR A 69 -6.62 -3.08 -7.06
CA THR A 69 -7.92 -2.45 -7.32
C THR A 69 -8.72 -3.32 -8.27
N ALA A 70 -9.80 -3.93 -7.79
CA ALA A 70 -10.69 -4.75 -8.60
C ALA A 70 -12.07 -4.09 -8.75
N ILE A 71 -12.64 -4.16 -9.94
CA ILE A 71 -13.99 -3.69 -10.24
C ILE A 71 -14.80 -4.83 -10.83
N ALA A 72 -15.96 -5.12 -10.24
CA ALA A 72 -16.84 -6.19 -10.70
C ALA A 72 -18.31 -5.80 -10.65
N LYS A 73 -19.15 -6.57 -11.37
CA LYS A 73 -20.60 -6.49 -11.26
C LYS A 73 -21.06 -7.27 -10.04
N VAL A 74 -22.03 -6.75 -9.30
CA VAL A 74 -22.68 -7.49 -8.23
C VAL A 74 -23.94 -8.19 -8.75
N LYS A 75 -24.23 -9.36 -8.21
CA LYS A 75 -25.48 -10.07 -8.47
C LYS A 75 -26.67 -9.20 -8.04
N PRO A 76 -27.88 -9.38 -8.61
CA PRO A 76 -29.08 -8.69 -8.14
C PRO A 76 -29.28 -8.77 -6.62
N GLY A 77 -29.46 -7.62 -5.98
CA GLY A 77 -29.56 -7.47 -4.51
C GLY A 77 -28.26 -7.75 -3.74
N GLY A 78 -27.13 -7.90 -4.43
CA GLY A 78 -25.82 -8.23 -3.85
C GLY A 78 -25.26 -7.11 -2.98
N ALA A 79 -25.39 -5.86 -3.43
CA ALA A 79 -25.01 -4.69 -2.64
C ALA A 79 -25.76 -4.63 -1.31
N ASP A 80 -27.08 -4.83 -1.30
CA ASP A 80 -27.88 -4.86 -0.06
C ASP A 80 -27.48 -5.99 0.88
N ARG A 81 -27.18 -7.18 0.35
CA ARG A 81 -26.69 -8.30 1.15
C ARG A 81 -25.34 -7.97 1.78
N LEU A 82 -24.42 -7.38 1.01
CA LEU A 82 -23.11 -6.99 1.49
C LEU A 82 -23.17 -5.87 2.52
N ARG A 83 -24.01 -4.85 2.32
CA ARG A 83 -24.22 -3.80 3.34
C ARG A 83 -24.70 -4.38 4.65
N ARG A 84 -25.69 -5.29 4.62
CA ARG A 84 -26.12 -5.99 5.83
C ARG A 84 -25.00 -6.78 6.50
N ILE A 85 -24.09 -7.39 5.73
CA ILE A 85 -22.91 -8.08 6.28
C ILE A 85 -21.96 -7.07 6.93
N PHE A 86 -21.67 -5.94 6.27
CA PHE A 86 -20.82 -4.88 6.80
C PHE A 86 -21.40 -4.24 8.05
N ASP A 87 -22.72 -4.07 8.12
CA ASP A 87 -23.42 -3.48 9.27
C ASP A 87 -23.26 -4.33 10.55
N LEU A 88 -23.05 -5.65 10.42
CA LEU A 88 -22.78 -6.53 11.57
C LEU A 88 -21.52 -6.14 12.35
N THR A 89 -20.58 -5.47 11.68
CA THR A 89 -19.34 -4.97 12.28
C THR A 89 -19.23 -3.45 12.22
N ASN A 90 -20.35 -2.76 11.98
CA ASN A 90 -20.39 -1.31 11.78
C ASN A 90 -19.40 -0.84 10.69
N GLY A 91 -19.23 -1.64 9.64
CA GLY A 91 -18.29 -1.41 8.55
C GLY A 91 -16.82 -1.72 8.88
N ASN A 92 -16.48 -2.06 10.12
CA ASN A 92 -15.11 -2.39 10.50
C ASN A 92 -14.80 -3.87 10.21
N MET A 93 -13.80 -4.12 9.36
CA MET A 93 -13.44 -5.45 8.91
C MET A 93 -12.18 -6.01 9.61
N ASP A 94 -12.04 -5.79 10.91
CA ASP A 94 -10.88 -6.22 11.73
C ASP A 94 -10.54 -7.72 11.63
N GLY A 95 -11.48 -8.59 11.27
CA GLY A 95 -11.19 -9.99 10.99
C GLY A 95 -10.12 -10.21 9.91
N ALA A 96 -9.90 -9.23 9.03
CA ALA A 96 -8.87 -9.24 8.01
C ALA A 96 -7.44 -9.03 8.56
N GLN A 97 -7.27 -8.60 9.82
CA GLN A 97 -5.96 -8.49 10.47
C GLN A 97 -5.19 -9.83 10.53
N ARG A 98 -5.89 -10.96 10.35
CA ARG A 98 -5.31 -12.30 10.19
C ARG A 98 -4.41 -12.42 8.96
N VAL A 99 -4.65 -11.61 7.93
CA VAL A 99 -3.75 -11.41 6.79
C VAL A 99 -2.73 -10.37 7.22
N SER A 100 -1.58 -10.82 7.73
CA SER A 100 -0.59 -9.93 8.37
C SER A 100 0.23 -9.08 7.40
N THR A 101 -0.09 -9.13 6.12
CA THR A 101 0.45 -8.34 5.02
C THR A 101 -0.52 -7.26 4.55
N LEU A 102 -1.77 -7.25 5.05
CA LEU A 102 -2.82 -6.31 4.62
C LEU A 102 -2.71 -4.98 5.38
N HIS A 103 -2.47 -3.88 4.67
CA HIS A 103 -2.47 -2.53 5.24
C HIS A 103 -3.89 -1.98 5.36
N ASP A 104 -4.65 -2.02 4.27
CA ASP A 104 -6.04 -1.60 4.22
C ASP A 104 -6.83 -2.40 3.19
N MET A 105 -8.15 -2.44 3.39
CA MET A 105 -9.10 -2.84 2.36
C MET A 105 -10.37 -2.03 2.45
N ARG A 106 -11.01 -1.79 1.31
CA ARG A 106 -12.28 -1.09 1.22
C ARG A 106 -13.17 -1.63 0.11
N PHE A 107 -14.46 -1.57 0.37
CA PHE A 107 -15.52 -1.92 -0.57
C PHE A 107 -16.34 -0.67 -0.87
N VAL A 108 -16.58 -0.38 -2.15
CA VAL A 108 -17.37 0.77 -2.58
C VAL A 108 -18.39 0.30 -3.61
N PHE A 109 -19.68 0.54 -3.35
CA PHE A 109 -20.74 0.32 -4.34
C PHE A 109 -20.94 1.59 -5.17
N PHE A 110 -21.14 1.41 -6.47
CA PHE A 110 -21.36 2.50 -7.41
C PHE A 110 -22.17 2.00 -8.62
N ASP A 111 -22.49 2.90 -9.55
CA ASP A 111 -23.38 2.65 -10.69
C ASP A 111 -24.72 2.05 -10.23
N ASP A 112 -25.46 2.80 -9.40
CA ASP A 112 -26.75 2.39 -8.83
C ASP A 112 -26.73 1.01 -8.15
N ASP A 113 -25.66 0.76 -7.38
CA ASP A 113 -25.44 -0.49 -6.65
C ASP A 113 -25.32 -1.75 -7.52
N THR A 114 -25.06 -1.58 -8.82
CA THR A 114 -24.83 -2.69 -9.75
C THR A 114 -23.38 -3.11 -9.85
N ARG A 115 -22.45 -2.29 -9.32
CA ARG A 115 -21.01 -2.57 -9.33
C ARG A 115 -20.38 -2.35 -7.96
N ILE A 116 -19.27 -3.03 -7.76
CA ILE A 116 -18.44 -2.95 -6.57
C ILE A 116 -16.99 -2.71 -6.98
N LEU A 117 -16.33 -1.81 -6.25
CA LEU A 117 -14.90 -1.68 -6.19
C LEU A 117 -14.42 -2.36 -4.91
N PHE A 118 -13.42 -3.22 -5.04
CA PHE A 118 -12.62 -3.73 -3.94
C PHE A 118 -11.20 -3.22 -4.12
N ALA A 119 -10.69 -2.47 -3.16
CA ALA A 119 -9.33 -1.96 -3.21
C ALA A 119 -8.59 -2.26 -1.92
N THR A 120 -7.33 -2.68 -2.04
CA THR A 120 -6.47 -3.01 -0.91
C THR A 120 -5.04 -2.58 -1.17
N THR A 121 -4.30 -2.28 -0.12
CA THR A 121 -2.84 -2.21 -0.16
C THR A 121 -2.24 -3.27 0.75
N TYR A 122 -1.13 -3.85 0.33
CA TYR A 122 -0.55 -5.03 0.98
C TYR A 122 0.97 -5.13 0.80
N ASP A 123 1.62 -5.95 1.60
CA ASP A 123 3.05 -6.20 1.52
C ASP A 123 3.39 -7.26 0.46
N GLY A 124 4.42 -6.99 -0.35
CA GLY A 124 5.05 -7.98 -1.23
C GLY A 124 4.27 -8.28 -2.51
N ASP A 125 4.44 -9.48 -3.03
CA ASP A 125 3.94 -9.88 -4.35
C ASP A 125 2.46 -10.34 -4.34
N TRP A 126 1.78 -10.07 -5.45
CA TRP A 126 0.37 -10.37 -5.69
C TRP A 126 0.01 -11.84 -5.43
N ASP A 127 0.79 -12.78 -5.94
CA ASP A 127 0.45 -14.20 -5.83
C ASP A 127 0.48 -14.71 -4.38
N THR A 128 1.43 -14.20 -3.58
CA THR A 128 1.55 -14.50 -2.15
C THR A 128 0.37 -13.91 -1.39
N TYR A 129 0.02 -12.66 -1.69
CA TYR A 129 -1.10 -11.98 -1.06
C TYR A 129 -2.46 -12.65 -1.32
N ILE A 130 -2.75 -13.04 -2.58
CA ILE A 130 -3.99 -13.77 -2.88
C ILE A 130 -4.02 -15.14 -2.18
N ASN A 131 -2.86 -15.82 -2.06
CA ASN A 131 -2.77 -17.06 -1.29
C ASN A 131 -3.04 -16.85 0.21
N ASP A 132 -2.65 -15.71 0.78
CA ASP A 132 -2.93 -15.41 2.19
C ASP A 132 -4.43 -15.28 2.43
N PHE A 133 -5.21 -14.66 1.54
CA PHE A 133 -6.67 -14.67 1.70
C PHE A 133 -7.27 -16.06 1.64
N ALA A 134 -6.84 -16.85 0.66
CA ALA A 134 -7.33 -18.21 0.48
C ALA A 134 -7.02 -19.11 1.69
N THR A 135 -5.90 -18.89 2.37
CA THR A 135 -5.48 -19.73 3.50
C THR A 135 -5.90 -19.19 4.87
N LYS A 136 -5.91 -17.86 5.07
CA LYS A 136 -6.16 -17.25 6.38
C LYS A 136 -7.63 -16.97 6.62
N ILE A 137 -8.36 -16.54 5.59
CA ILE A 137 -9.77 -16.13 5.71
C ILE A 137 -10.66 -16.60 4.55
N PRO A 138 -10.61 -17.89 4.12
CA PRO A 138 -11.37 -18.38 2.97
C PRO A 138 -12.88 -18.17 3.12
N GLY A 139 -13.44 -18.47 4.30
CA GLY A 139 -14.87 -18.28 4.55
C GLY A 139 -15.35 -16.83 4.45
N LEU A 140 -14.49 -15.86 4.82
CA LEU A 140 -14.82 -14.45 4.66
C LEU A 140 -14.79 -14.04 3.19
N MET A 141 -13.82 -14.54 2.42
CA MET A 141 -13.74 -14.30 0.97
C MET A 141 -15.00 -14.80 0.27
N ASP A 142 -15.41 -16.03 0.53
CA ASP A 142 -16.62 -16.58 -0.10
C ASP A 142 -17.89 -15.89 0.39
N LEU A 143 -18.00 -15.54 1.67
CA LEU A 143 -19.14 -14.79 2.19
C LEU A 143 -19.35 -13.47 1.44
N LEU A 144 -18.25 -12.75 1.18
CA LEU A 144 -18.29 -11.45 0.50
C LEU A 144 -18.44 -11.63 -1.02
N PHE A 145 -17.48 -12.29 -1.66
CA PHE A 145 -17.38 -12.35 -3.11
C PHE A 145 -18.38 -13.30 -3.77
N ALA A 146 -19.08 -14.18 -3.03
CA ALA A 146 -20.24 -14.89 -3.58
C ALA A 146 -21.36 -13.95 -4.04
N ASN A 147 -21.35 -12.67 -3.63
CA ASN A 147 -22.26 -11.65 -4.14
C ASN A 147 -21.81 -11.01 -5.46
N VAL A 148 -20.60 -11.29 -5.94
CA VAL A 148 -20.06 -10.84 -7.22
C VAL A 148 -20.46 -11.82 -8.34
N GLU A 149 -20.83 -11.29 -9.50
CA GLU A 149 -21.18 -12.11 -10.66
C GLU A 149 -19.97 -12.95 -11.12
N GLY A 150 -20.19 -14.25 -11.36
CA GLY A 150 -19.15 -15.14 -11.86
C GLY A 150 -18.09 -15.59 -10.84
N TRP A 151 -18.17 -15.17 -9.56
CA TRP A 151 -17.24 -15.62 -8.52
C TRP A 151 -17.15 -17.15 -8.48
N PRO A 152 -15.95 -17.74 -8.71
CA PRO A 152 -15.81 -19.19 -8.84
C PRO A 152 -15.66 -19.92 -7.49
N GLY A 153 -15.58 -19.19 -6.37
CA GLY A 153 -15.20 -19.72 -5.06
C GLY A 153 -13.71 -19.55 -4.79
N ILE A 154 -13.33 -19.25 -3.54
CA ILE A 154 -11.92 -19.00 -3.15
C ILE A 154 -11.01 -20.22 -3.36
N ASP A 155 -11.56 -21.43 -3.24
CA ASP A 155 -10.81 -22.68 -3.44
C ASP A 155 -10.73 -23.12 -4.91
N SER A 156 -11.37 -22.38 -5.82
CA SER A 156 -11.33 -22.70 -7.25
C SER A 156 -9.93 -22.47 -7.81
N PRO A 157 -9.38 -23.41 -8.62
CA PRO A 157 -8.10 -23.19 -9.29
C PRO A 157 -8.12 -21.99 -10.25
N LYS A 158 -9.30 -21.50 -10.63
CA LYS A 158 -9.50 -20.34 -11.50
C LYS A 158 -9.65 -19.02 -10.75
N VAL A 159 -9.64 -19.02 -9.40
CA VAL A 159 -9.91 -17.81 -8.62
C VAL A 159 -8.89 -16.71 -8.88
N LYS A 160 -7.61 -17.07 -9.03
CA LYS A 160 -6.55 -16.10 -9.32
C LYS A 160 -6.74 -15.44 -10.67
N ASP A 161 -7.13 -16.22 -11.69
CA ASP A 161 -7.45 -15.69 -13.00
C ASP A 161 -8.66 -14.75 -12.92
N PHE A 162 -9.71 -15.17 -12.22
CA PHE A 162 -10.89 -14.34 -12.00
C PHE A 162 -10.56 -13.00 -11.34
N ILE A 163 -9.73 -12.99 -10.29
CA ILE A 163 -9.32 -11.76 -9.59
C ILE A 163 -8.50 -10.87 -10.53
N ALA A 164 -7.52 -11.43 -11.23
CA ALA A 164 -6.66 -10.68 -12.14
C ALA A 164 -7.45 -10.07 -13.31
N ASP A 165 -8.44 -10.78 -13.85
CA ASP A 165 -9.28 -10.30 -14.96
C ASP A 165 -10.19 -9.12 -14.55
N HIS A 166 -10.49 -8.99 -13.26
CA HIS A 166 -11.27 -7.87 -12.71
C HIS A 166 -10.38 -6.74 -12.16
N GLN A 167 -9.06 -6.94 -12.11
CA GLN A 167 -8.12 -5.97 -11.57
C GLN A 167 -7.72 -4.92 -12.60
N ILE A 168 -7.61 -3.67 -12.13
CA ILE A 168 -7.14 -2.53 -12.90
C ILE A 168 -5.92 -1.97 -12.18
N ASP A 169 -4.77 -1.98 -12.85
CA ASP A 169 -3.53 -1.44 -12.30
C ASP A 169 -3.64 0.08 -12.09
N ALA A 170 -3.10 0.57 -10.96
CA ALA A 170 -3.00 2.00 -10.73
C ALA A 170 -2.11 2.68 -11.80
N SER A 171 -2.64 3.72 -12.45
CA SER A 171 -1.86 4.53 -13.42
C SER A 171 -0.88 5.50 -12.74
N GLY A 172 -1.14 5.81 -11.47
CA GLY A 172 -0.30 6.59 -10.59
C GLY A 172 -0.72 6.30 -9.16
N TRP A 173 0.24 6.08 -8.27
CA TRP A 173 -0.02 5.71 -6.89
C TRP A 173 1.14 6.17 -6.02
N PHE A 174 0.81 6.66 -4.83
CA PHE A 174 1.76 7.16 -3.87
C PHE A 174 1.63 6.37 -2.57
N VAL A 175 2.78 6.01 -2.01
CA VAL A 175 2.89 5.37 -0.70
C VAL A 175 3.83 6.23 0.11
N ALA A 176 3.34 6.73 1.25
CA ALA A 176 4.12 7.63 2.10
C ALA A 176 5.34 6.91 2.72
N ASN A 177 5.17 5.64 3.10
CA ASN A 177 6.20 4.83 3.74
C ASN A 177 6.40 3.51 2.98
N PRO A 178 6.92 3.55 1.73
CA PRO A 178 6.98 2.37 0.86
C PRO A 178 7.90 1.28 1.41
N GLN A 179 8.78 1.60 2.37
CA GLN A 179 9.71 0.65 2.97
C GLN A 179 9.15 -0.07 4.20
N VAL A 180 8.03 0.41 4.77
CA VAL A 180 7.51 -0.09 6.05
C VAL A 180 6.37 -1.06 5.81
N THR A 181 6.57 -2.32 6.17
CA THR A 181 5.54 -3.36 6.10
C THR A 181 4.56 -3.30 7.27
N VAL A 182 3.44 -4.03 7.19
CA VAL A 182 2.52 -4.22 8.34
C VAL A 182 3.24 -4.88 9.51
N VAL A 183 4.13 -5.84 9.21
CA VAL A 183 4.95 -6.52 10.22
C VAL A 183 5.93 -5.56 10.87
N ASP A 184 6.56 -4.67 10.10
CA ASP A 184 7.43 -3.62 10.63
C ASP A 184 6.64 -2.62 11.49
N THR A 185 5.46 -2.19 11.05
CA THR A 185 4.59 -1.31 11.84
C THR A 185 4.29 -1.92 13.21
N ARG A 186 3.89 -3.20 13.24
CA ARG A 186 3.65 -3.93 14.50
C ARG A 186 4.93 -4.09 15.33
N ARG A 187 6.09 -4.25 14.69
CA ARG A 187 7.40 -4.30 15.36
C ARG A 187 7.73 -2.95 15.99
N TYR A 188 7.49 -1.84 15.30
CA TYR A 188 7.73 -0.49 15.80
C TYR A 188 6.81 -0.13 16.96
N GLN A 189 5.52 -0.49 16.90
CA GLN A 189 4.61 -0.35 18.05
C GLN A 189 5.08 -1.13 19.28
N ARG A 190 5.57 -2.36 19.09
CA ARG A 190 6.15 -3.13 20.20
C ARG A 190 7.43 -2.50 20.74
N MET A 191 8.27 -1.96 19.87
CA MET A 191 9.50 -1.28 20.24
C MET A 191 9.20 0.00 21.04
N GLU A 192 8.20 0.78 20.62
CA GLU A 192 7.72 1.97 21.32
C GLU A 192 7.28 1.63 22.75
N HIS A 193 6.34 0.69 22.91
CA HIS A 193 5.91 0.26 24.25
C HIS A 193 7.07 -0.26 25.12
N ALA A 194 7.95 -1.09 24.55
CA ALA A 194 9.08 -1.63 25.31
C ALA A 194 10.09 -0.56 25.72
N LEU A 195 10.26 0.47 24.90
CA LEU A 195 11.15 1.59 25.19
C LEU A 195 10.55 2.54 26.22
N GLU A 196 9.26 2.84 26.15
CA GLU A 196 8.54 3.60 27.17
C GLU A 196 8.66 2.92 28.54
N ASP A 197 8.37 1.61 28.61
CA ASP A 197 8.53 0.79 29.82
C ASP A 197 9.97 0.83 30.36
N PHE A 198 10.96 0.76 29.46
CA PHE A 198 12.37 0.80 29.82
C PHE A 198 12.75 2.18 30.40
N LEU A 199 12.33 3.27 29.75
CA LEU A 199 12.60 4.63 30.21
C LEU A 199 11.94 4.92 31.55
N GLU A 200 10.71 4.46 31.77
CA GLU A 200 10.01 4.60 33.05
C GLU A 200 10.75 3.88 34.19
N LYS A 201 11.08 2.60 33.99
CA LYS A 201 11.82 1.80 34.99
C LYS A 201 13.20 2.39 35.27
N SER A 202 13.87 2.90 34.23
CA SER A 202 15.20 3.51 34.37
C SER A 202 15.16 4.83 35.13
N ARG A 203 14.11 5.66 34.93
CA ARG A 203 13.88 6.90 35.68
C ARG A 203 13.54 6.63 37.14
N ALA A 204 12.79 5.58 37.44
CA ALA A 204 12.45 5.18 38.80
C ALA A 204 13.65 4.63 39.60
N ASN A 205 14.74 4.24 38.92
CA ASN A 205 15.95 3.75 39.56
C ASN A 205 16.80 4.89 40.13
N ALA A 206 16.80 5.02 41.46
CA ALA A 206 17.56 6.05 42.18
C ALA A 206 19.09 5.86 42.07
N ASP A 207 19.55 4.63 41.85
CA ASP A 207 20.98 4.27 41.82
C ASP A 207 21.64 4.51 40.45
N THR A 208 20.88 4.96 39.45
CA THR A 208 21.40 5.30 38.13
C THR A 208 22.40 6.45 38.22
N ASP A 209 23.61 6.24 37.68
CA ASP A 209 24.67 7.24 37.70
C ASP A 209 24.32 8.47 36.83
N PRO A 210 24.93 9.64 37.10
CA PRO A 210 24.59 10.87 36.38
C PRO A 210 24.79 10.81 34.87
N ALA A 211 25.78 10.06 34.37
CA ALA A 211 26.04 9.99 32.93
C ALA A 211 24.96 9.17 32.23
N THR A 212 24.56 8.03 32.80
CA THR A 212 23.45 7.22 32.30
C THR A 212 22.12 8.00 32.33
N ARG A 213 21.85 8.74 33.42
CA ARG A 213 20.64 9.57 33.51
C ARG A 213 20.57 10.62 32.39
N LYS A 214 21.68 11.32 32.14
CA LYS A 214 21.77 12.30 31.04
C LYS A 214 21.53 11.66 29.67
N ALA A 215 22.14 10.49 29.41
CA ALA A 215 21.95 9.79 28.15
C ALA A 215 20.48 9.35 27.92
N LEU A 216 19.77 8.93 28.99
CA LEU A 216 18.35 8.57 28.92
C LEU A 216 17.47 9.80 28.62
N ASP A 217 17.78 10.96 29.19
CA ASP A 217 17.07 12.21 28.93
C ASP A 217 17.30 12.70 27.49
N GLU A 218 18.53 12.60 26.98
CA GLU A 218 18.88 12.89 25.59
C GLU A 218 18.13 11.97 24.61
N LEU A 219 18.11 10.66 24.87
CA LEU A 219 17.36 9.69 24.08
C LEU A 219 15.85 9.99 24.08
N SER A 220 15.28 10.24 25.25
CA SER A 220 13.86 10.58 25.38
C SER A 220 13.51 11.86 24.62
N THR A 221 14.41 12.84 24.57
CA THR A 221 14.20 14.08 23.82
C THR A 221 14.27 13.82 22.33
N ALA A 222 15.26 13.05 21.86
CA ALA A 222 15.43 12.74 20.45
C ALA A 222 14.22 12.01 19.85
N ILE A 223 13.65 11.04 20.59
CA ILE A 223 12.48 10.28 20.12
C ILE A 223 11.21 11.13 20.10
N ALA A 224 11.08 12.10 21.00
CA ALA A 224 9.89 12.94 21.11
C ALA A 224 9.84 14.06 20.06
N GLN A 225 10.92 14.31 19.30
CA GLN A 225 10.95 15.36 18.28
C GLN A 225 10.22 14.90 17.01
N PRO A 226 9.12 15.57 16.61
CA PRO A 226 8.51 15.30 15.32
C PRO A 226 9.39 15.86 14.20
N GLU A 227 9.74 15.01 13.25
CA GLU A 227 10.42 15.42 12.01
C GLU A 227 9.40 15.52 10.88
N GLY A 228 9.35 16.69 10.23
CA GLY A 228 8.58 16.86 9.00
C GLY A 228 9.29 16.20 7.82
N VAL A 229 8.53 15.80 6.81
CA VAL A 229 9.11 15.32 5.55
C VAL A 229 9.29 16.50 4.61
N ASP A 230 10.54 16.85 4.30
CA ASP A 230 10.87 17.81 3.25
C ASP A 230 10.70 17.13 1.88
N TYR A 231 9.73 17.62 1.08
CA TYR A 231 9.47 17.19 -0.30
C TYR A 231 9.97 18.20 -1.33
#